data_AF-A0A7Y5TQR4-F1
#
_entry.id   AF-A0A7Y5TQR4-F1
#
_cell.length_a   1.000
_cell.length_b   1.000
_cell.length_c   1.000
_cell.angle_alpha   90.00
_cell.angle_beta   90.00
_cell.angle_gamma   90.00
#
_symmetry.space_group_name_H-M   'P 1'
#
loop_
_entity.id
_entity.type
_entity.pdbx_description
1 polymer ?
#
loop_
_entity_poly.entity_id
_entity_poly.type
_entity_poly.pdbx_seq_one_letter_code
_entity_poly.pdbx_strand_id
1 'polypeptide(L)'
;PNGTIAEPTHLAVLTSEQRGDLRLWHGRTTLVERVRAMRGYTWLTAAALIGGIVGFVAGVEEGIPPFVLAPAVSLYMSYKWWRRGQSLRESGLRLRRVILSPRLKWVLPRPATPPTTQQLEKLAPREVLDSPLGMSIRRAVEERSAILAIAASLSKSDRAVIPDLEATVNGLVERVVSVAQLLHRLDQSMDPRLAADLDARIAEAARDGDSAEGQRRLSLLRRQRDTIEELTQRRAALARQLDSAGLALGNLRLDLIKLRSSGLQSALSDVSSATQEARALSREIGAVLEAVSEVKKL
;
A
#
# COMPACT_ATOMS: atom_id res chain seq x y z
N PRO A 1 -3.19 -43.83 25.62
CA PRO A 1 -3.79 -42.51 25.97
C PRO A 1 -2.84 -41.36 25.58
N ASN A 2 -2.87 -40.96 24.30
CA ASN A 2 -2.09 -39.85 23.77
C ASN A 2 -3.04 -38.69 23.43
N GLY A 3 -3.08 -37.69 24.30
CA GLY A 3 -3.91 -36.50 24.13
C GLY A 3 -3.45 -35.69 22.92
N THR A 4 -4.29 -35.64 21.88
CA THR A 4 -4.22 -34.64 20.82
C THR A 4 -4.54 -33.28 21.44
N ILE A 5 -3.50 -32.53 21.78
CA ILE A 5 -3.64 -31.12 22.16
C ILE A 5 -4.29 -30.42 20.96
N ALA A 6 -5.56 -30.04 21.10
CA ALA A 6 -6.28 -29.31 20.07
C ALA A 6 -5.51 -28.01 19.78
N GLU A 7 -4.90 -27.92 18.59
CA GLU A 7 -4.20 -26.71 18.16
C GLU A 7 -5.23 -25.57 18.07
N PRO A 8 -4.95 -24.39 18.63
CA PRO A 8 -5.90 -23.29 18.61
C PRO A 8 -6.13 -22.82 17.16
N THR A 9 -7.39 -22.54 16.82
CA THR A 9 -7.89 -22.33 15.44
C THR A 9 -7.13 -21.25 14.65
N HIS A 10 -6.54 -20.27 15.32
CA HIS A 10 -5.76 -19.20 14.69
C HIS A 10 -4.35 -19.64 14.22
N LEU A 11 -3.84 -20.78 14.67
CA LEU A 11 -2.56 -21.35 14.21
C LEU A 11 -2.72 -22.30 13.02
N ALA A 12 -3.93 -22.81 12.78
CA ALA A 12 -4.24 -23.73 11.68
C ALA A 12 -4.14 -23.05 10.29
N VAL A 13 -4.32 -21.73 10.24
CA VAL A 13 -4.21 -20.92 9.01
C VAL A 13 -2.75 -20.67 8.62
N LEU A 14 -1.79 -20.91 9.52
CA LEU A 14 -0.39 -20.59 9.29
C LEU A 14 0.38 -21.74 8.65
N THR A 15 1.25 -21.40 7.70
CA THR A 15 2.17 -22.36 7.08
C THR A 15 3.11 -23.00 8.11
N SER A 16 3.66 -24.17 7.81
CA SER A 16 4.64 -24.86 8.68
C SER A 16 5.83 -23.98 9.05
N GLU A 17 6.31 -23.17 8.10
CA GLU A 17 7.40 -22.21 8.31
C GLU A 17 6.99 -21.07 9.26
N GLN A 18 5.81 -20.47 9.06
CA GLN A 18 5.28 -19.42 9.94
C GLN A 18 5.07 -19.94 11.38
N ARG A 19 4.62 -21.18 11.54
CA ARG A 19 4.51 -21.83 12.85
C ARG A 19 5.88 -22.05 13.50
N GLY A 20 6.88 -22.46 12.73
CA GLY A 20 8.26 -22.60 13.19
C GLY A 20 8.86 -21.27 13.67
N ASP A 21 8.62 -20.19 12.93
CA ASP A 21 9.05 -18.85 13.29
C ASP A 21 8.34 -18.35 14.57
N LEU A 22 7.04 -18.56 14.72
CA LEU A 22 6.32 -18.21 15.95
C LEU A 22 6.84 -18.96 17.17
N ARG A 23 7.17 -20.26 17.04
CA ARG A 23 7.79 -21.05 18.12
C ARG A 23 9.17 -20.49 18.49
N LEU A 24 9.98 -20.08 17.50
CA LEU A 24 11.28 -19.45 17.73
C LEU A 24 11.15 -18.16 18.57
N TRP A 25 10.11 -17.36 18.31
CA TRP A 25 9.84 -16.09 18.98
C TRP A 25 8.94 -16.16 20.21
N HIS A 26 8.43 -17.35 20.55
CA HIS A 26 7.55 -17.60 21.69
C HIS A 26 6.23 -16.82 21.56
N GLY A 27 5.63 -16.85 20.36
CA GLY A 27 4.35 -16.21 20.07
C GLY A 27 4.40 -14.71 19.75
N ARG A 28 5.58 -14.08 19.73
CA ARG A 28 5.71 -12.64 19.38
C ARG A 28 5.50 -12.42 17.88
N THR A 29 4.43 -11.72 17.54
CA THR A 29 4.05 -11.40 16.15
C THR A 29 4.58 -10.05 15.70
N THR A 30 4.76 -9.09 16.61
CA THR A 30 5.20 -7.73 16.25
C THR A 30 6.71 -7.63 16.08
N LEU A 31 7.18 -6.94 15.04
CA LEU A 31 8.61 -6.71 14.79
C LEU A 31 9.29 -5.94 15.94
N VAL A 32 8.54 -5.05 16.60
CA VAL A 32 9.02 -4.26 17.75
C VAL A 32 9.39 -5.19 18.92
N GLU A 33 8.52 -6.13 19.26
CA GLU A 33 8.77 -7.09 20.32
C GLU A 33 9.90 -8.06 19.97
N ARG A 34 9.97 -8.52 18.72
CA ARG A 34 11.08 -9.36 18.23
C ARG A 34 12.42 -8.65 18.34
N VAL A 35 12.49 -7.36 17.98
CA VAL A 35 13.71 -6.53 18.14
C VAL A 35 14.11 -6.39 19.60
N ARG A 36 13.17 -6.13 20.53
CA ARG A 36 13.45 -6.06 21.97
C ARG A 36 13.94 -7.40 22.51
N ALA A 37 13.24 -8.48 22.15
CA ALA A 37 13.60 -9.84 22.55
C ALA A 37 14.99 -10.24 22.03
N MET A 38 15.34 -9.86 20.79
CA MET A 38 16.67 -10.12 20.22
C MET A 38 17.77 -9.40 20.98
N ARG A 39 17.56 -8.15 21.40
CA ARG A 39 18.54 -7.39 22.20
C ARG A 39 18.75 -8.01 23.57
N GLY A 40 17.66 -8.30 24.28
CA GLY A 40 17.73 -8.95 25.59
C GLY A 40 18.43 -10.30 25.50
N TYR A 41 18.11 -11.08 24.45
CA TYR A 41 18.74 -12.37 24.21
C TYR A 41 20.23 -12.24 23.86
N THR A 42 20.62 -11.23 23.07
CA THR A 42 22.03 -10.98 22.73
C THR A 42 22.85 -10.66 23.98
N TRP A 43 22.33 -9.84 24.89
CA TRP A 43 22.98 -9.56 26.17
C TRP A 43 23.06 -10.80 27.06
N LEU A 44 21.99 -11.60 27.14
CA LEU A 44 22.00 -12.88 27.86
C LEU A 44 23.03 -13.86 27.30
N THR A 45 23.12 -14.00 25.98
CA THR A 45 24.11 -14.87 25.33
C THR A 45 25.54 -14.37 25.57
N ALA A 46 25.77 -13.05 25.49
CA ALA A 46 27.08 -12.46 25.79
C ALA A 46 27.48 -12.67 27.26
N ALA A 47 26.55 -12.46 28.20
CA ALA A 47 26.78 -12.69 29.63
C ALA A 47 27.05 -14.17 29.94
N ALA A 48 26.32 -15.10 29.31
CA ALA A 48 26.55 -16.53 29.46
C ALA A 48 27.91 -16.96 28.90
N LEU A 49 28.33 -16.38 27.77
CA LEU A 49 29.63 -16.67 27.16
C LEU A 49 30.79 -16.12 28.01
N ILE A 50 30.68 -14.88 28.49
CA ILE A 50 31.67 -14.27 29.39
C ILE A 50 31.72 -15.02 30.73
N GLY A 51 30.57 -15.30 31.33
CA GLY A 51 30.48 -16.06 32.58
C GLY A 51 31.03 -17.48 32.45
N GLY A 52 30.81 -18.13 31.29
CA GLY A 52 31.41 -19.42 30.97
C GLY A 52 32.94 -19.35 30.86
N ILE A 53 33.49 -18.31 30.24
CA ILE A 53 34.94 -18.10 30.13
C ILE A 53 35.56 -17.78 31.50
N VAL A 54 34.97 -16.86 32.26
CA VAL A 54 35.45 -16.48 33.60
C VAL A 54 35.37 -17.66 34.56
N GLY A 55 34.25 -18.40 34.55
CA GLY A 55 34.08 -19.61 35.36
C GLY A 55 35.02 -20.74 34.95
N PHE A 56 35.39 -20.84 33.66
CA PHE A 56 36.40 -21.77 33.19
C PHE A 56 37.81 -21.40 33.69
N VAL A 57 38.19 -20.12 33.64
CA VAL A 57 39.50 -19.66 34.12
C VAL A 57 39.64 -19.80 35.64
N ALA A 58 38.61 -19.41 36.41
CA ALA A 58 38.63 -19.50 37.87
C ALA A 58 38.45 -20.94 38.39
N GLY A 59 37.64 -21.77 37.71
CA GLY A 59 37.33 -23.13 38.15
C GLY A 59 38.47 -24.15 37.96
N VAL A 60 39.48 -23.82 37.15
CA VAL A 60 40.69 -24.66 36.97
C VAL A 60 41.54 -24.71 38.24
N GLU A 61 41.46 -23.71 39.12
CA GLU A 61 42.23 -23.66 40.37
C GLU A 61 41.56 -24.37 41.56
N GLU A 62 40.22 -24.50 41.57
CA GLU A 62 39.46 -24.98 42.75
C GLU A 62 38.80 -26.36 42.58
N GLY A 63 38.94 -27.02 41.43
CA GLY A 63 38.45 -28.40 41.23
C GLY A 63 36.91 -28.56 41.22
N ILE A 64 36.17 -27.46 41.18
CA ILE A 64 34.70 -27.45 41.08
C ILE A 64 34.33 -27.70 39.62
N PRO A 65 33.45 -28.67 39.27
CA PRO A 65 33.15 -28.97 37.88
C PRO A 65 31.87 -28.28 37.35
N PRO A 66 31.97 -27.12 36.67
CA PRO A 66 30.95 -26.67 35.70
C PRO A 66 31.41 -26.87 34.24
N PHE A 67 32.32 -27.83 33.98
CA PHE A 67 33.04 -27.89 32.70
C PHE A 67 32.24 -28.35 31.47
N VAL A 68 31.08 -29.02 31.63
CA VAL A 68 30.35 -29.59 30.48
C VAL A 68 29.06 -28.85 30.15
N LEU A 69 28.34 -28.34 31.15
CA LEU A 69 27.05 -27.65 30.92
C LEU A 69 27.23 -26.22 30.40
N ALA A 70 28.26 -25.50 30.84
CA ALA A 70 28.51 -24.11 30.42
C ALA A 70 28.77 -23.94 28.90
N PRO A 71 29.64 -24.75 28.24
CA PRO A 71 29.84 -24.64 26.79
C PRO A 71 28.62 -25.13 26.00
N ALA A 72 27.93 -26.18 26.45
CA ALA A 72 26.75 -26.70 25.77
C ALA A 72 25.58 -25.69 25.76
N VAL A 73 25.31 -25.05 26.90
CA VAL A 73 24.30 -23.97 27.00
C VAL A 73 24.69 -22.78 26.13
N SER A 74 25.97 -22.40 26.11
CA SER A 74 26.47 -21.29 25.30
C SER A 74 26.36 -21.56 23.80
N LEU A 75 26.66 -22.78 23.35
CA LEU A 75 26.49 -23.22 21.96
C LEU A 75 25.01 -23.24 21.56
N TYR A 76 24.13 -23.77 22.42
CA TYR A 76 22.70 -23.78 22.17
C TYR A 76 22.11 -22.35 22.10
N MET A 77 22.52 -21.47 23.00
CA MET A 77 22.12 -20.06 23.01
C MET A 77 22.61 -19.34 21.73
N SER A 78 23.85 -19.61 21.32
CA SER A 78 24.44 -19.05 20.09
C SER A 78 23.71 -19.52 18.83
N TYR A 79 23.34 -20.80 18.78
CA TYR A 79 22.53 -21.36 17.69
C TYR A 79 21.15 -20.69 17.59
N LYS A 80 20.44 -20.54 18.72
CA LYS A 80 19.16 -19.82 18.74
C LYS A 80 19.30 -18.35 18.39
N TRP A 81 20.38 -17.70 18.82
CA TRP A 81 20.69 -16.33 18.47
C TRP A 81 20.88 -16.18 16.95
N TRP A 82 21.60 -17.12 16.32
CA TRP A 82 21.78 -17.16 14.88
C TRP A 82 20.45 -17.36 14.12
N ARG A 83 19.60 -18.30 14.56
CA ARG A 83 18.27 -18.52 13.96
C ARG A 83 17.35 -17.30 14.07
N ARG A 84 17.30 -16.66 15.25
CA ARG A 84 16.56 -15.39 15.43
C ARG A 84 17.12 -14.28 14.57
N GLY A 85 18.43 -14.30 14.35
CA GLY A 85 19.10 -13.42 13.42
C GLY A 85 18.61 -13.59 11.98
N GLN A 86 18.52 -14.83 11.49
CA GLN A 86 18.03 -15.12 10.14
C GLN A 86 16.58 -14.66 9.95
N SER A 87 15.68 -14.98 10.88
CA SER A 87 14.28 -14.54 10.85
C SER A 87 14.12 -13.00 10.80
N LEU A 88 14.96 -12.25 11.52
CA LEU A 88 14.96 -10.78 11.42
C LEU A 88 15.51 -10.28 10.07
N ARG A 89 16.47 -10.99 9.46
CA ARG A 89 17.00 -10.64 8.14
C ARG A 89 15.98 -10.90 7.03
N GLU A 90 15.21 -11.98 7.12
CA GLU A 90 14.08 -12.26 6.24
C GLU A 90 13.00 -11.17 6.36
N SER A 91 12.85 -10.59 7.55
CA SER A 91 11.99 -9.41 7.78
C SER A 91 12.59 -8.08 7.29
N GLY A 92 13.74 -8.11 6.60
CA GLY A 92 14.41 -6.93 6.04
C GLY A 92 15.24 -6.12 7.05
N LEU A 93 15.47 -6.63 8.27
CA LEU A 93 16.22 -5.94 9.31
C LEU A 93 17.69 -6.40 9.34
N ARG A 94 18.63 -5.45 9.38
CA ARG A 94 20.06 -5.74 9.54
C ARG A 94 20.40 -5.98 11.02
N LEU A 95 20.97 -7.14 11.36
CA LEU A 95 21.30 -7.51 12.76
C LEU A 95 22.17 -6.48 13.48
N ARG A 96 23.20 -5.98 12.80
CA ARG A 96 24.08 -4.93 13.35
C ARG A 96 23.28 -3.71 13.80
N ARG A 97 22.30 -3.29 13.00
CA ARG A 97 21.41 -2.16 13.32
C ARG A 97 20.42 -2.53 14.43
N VAL A 98 19.92 -3.75 14.47
CA VAL A 98 19.05 -4.23 15.55
C VAL A 98 19.78 -4.18 16.90
N ILE A 99 21.03 -4.63 16.96
CA ILE A 99 21.82 -4.77 18.20
C ILE A 99 22.44 -3.43 18.63
N LEU A 100 23.06 -2.69 17.70
CA LEU A 100 23.87 -1.51 18.03
C LEU A 100 23.06 -0.20 18.10
N SER A 101 21.85 -0.13 17.53
CA SER A 101 21.09 1.12 17.52
C SER A 101 20.46 1.41 18.89
N PRO A 102 20.69 2.57 19.52
CA PRO A 102 20.14 2.86 20.84
C PRO A 102 18.61 2.98 20.85
N ARG A 103 17.97 3.48 19.77
CA ARG A 103 16.50 3.65 19.72
C ARG A 103 15.85 2.75 18.67
N LEU A 104 14.76 2.07 19.04
CA LEU A 104 14.01 1.15 18.16
C LEU A 104 13.46 1.83 16.88
N LYS A 105 13.15 3.13 16.95
CA LYS A 105 12.66 3.93 15.82
C LYS A 105 13.61 4.01 14.62
N TRP A 106 14.90 3.72 14.81
CA TRP A 106 15.90 3.68 13.73
C TRP A 106 16.05 2.30 13.11
N VAL A 107 15.49 1.27 13.75
CA VAL A 107 15.55 -0.12 13.31
C VAL A 107 14.34 -0.47 12.46
N LEU A 108 13.16 0.00 12.87
CA LEU A 108 11.90 -0.30 12.20
C LEU A 108 11.74 0.51 10.90
N PRO A 109 11.09 -0.06 9.87
CA PRO A 109 10.62 0.71 8.73
C PRO A 109 9.76 1.88 9.24
N ARG A 110 10.06 3.10 8.79
CA ARG A 110 9.29 4.28 9.18
C ARG A 110 7.87 4.08 8.63
N PRO A 111 6.81 4.14 9.46
CA PRO A 111 5.45 4.17 8.93
C PRO A 111 5.35 5.35 7.96
N ALA A 112 4.65 5.17 6.84
CA ALA A 112 4.38 6.25 5.91
C ALA A 112 3.74 7.39 6.70
N THR A 113 4.39 8.55 6.73
CA THR A 113 3.81 9.72 7.38
C THR A 113 2.58 10.12 6.58
N PRO A 114 1.40 10.27 7.21
CA PRO A 114 0.24 10.76 6.50
C PRO A 114 0.59 12.11 5.85
N PRO A 115 0.09 12.38 4.63
CA PRO A 115 0.38 13.62 3.94
C PRO A 115 -0.05 14.81 4.80
N THR A 116 0.82 15.81 4.91
CA THR A 116 0.51 17.02 5.68
C THR A 116 -0.58 17.81 4.96
N THR A 117 -1.48 18.45 5.69
CA THR A 117 -2.56 19.29 5.13
C THR A 117 -2.04 20.30 4.10
N GLN A 118 -0.93 20.97 4.38
CA GLN A 118 -0.26 21.89 3.44
C GLN A 118 0.19 21.23 2.11
N GLN A 119 0.54 19.94 2.12
CA GLN A 119 0.92 19.23 0.90
C GLN A 119 -0.31 18.90 0.05
N LEU A 120 -1.43 18.59 0.69
CA LEU A 120 -2.70 18.30 0.01
C LEU A 120 -3.30 19.57 -0.59
N GLU A 121 -3.23 20.71 0.11
CA GLU A 121 -3.70 22.01 -0.37
C GLU A 121 -2.93 22.52 -1.60
N LYS A 122 -1.66 22.11 -1.76
CA LYS A 122 -0.90 22.40 -2.98
C LYS A 122 -1.38 21.60 -4.19
N LEU A 123 -1.99 20.44 -3.97
CA LEU A 123 -2.43 19.53 -5.02
C LEU A 123 -3.88 19.81 -5.44
N ALA A 124 -4.75 20.11 -4.49
CA ALA A 124 -6.16 20.38 -4.78
C ALA A 124 -6.74 21.49 -3.89
N PRO A 125 -7.78 22.22 -4.38
CA PRO A 125 -8.54 23.16 -3.58
C PRO A 125 -9.18 22.49 -2.36
N ARG A 126 -9.37 23.24 -1.27
CA ARG A 126 -9.92 22.73 0.00
C ARG A 126 -11.32 22.13 -0.19
N GLU A 127 -12.12 22.73 -1.06
CA GLU A 127 -13.48 22.30 -1.38
C GLU A 127 -13.49 20.85 -1.93
N VAL A 128 -12.49 20.51 -2.74
CA VAL A 128 -12.33 19.15 -3.29
C VAL A 128 -11.81 18.19 -2.22
N LEU A 129 -10.90 18.64 -1.36
CA LEU A 129 -10.33 17.85 -0.27
C LEU A 129 -11.34 17.50 0.83
N ASP A 130 -12.29 18.38 1.07
CA ASP A 130 -13.38 18.18 2.04
C ASP A 130 -14.54 17.36 1.44
N SER A 131 -14.59 17.25 0.11
CA SER A 131 -15.53 16.38 -0.58
C SER A 131 -15.20 14.88 -0.39
N PRO A 132 -16.14 13.96 -0.72
CA PRO A 132 -15.88 12.52 -0.71
C PRO A 132 -14.66 12.11 -1.57
N LEU A 133 -14.37 12.88 -2.63
CA LEU A 133 -13.25 12.63 -3.54
C LEU A 133 -11.89 12.96 -2.92
N GLY A 134 -11.87 13.77 -1.85
CA GLY A 134 -10.67 14.07 -1.09
C GLY A 134 -10.04 12.84 -0.44
N MET A 135 -10.84 11.81 -0.13
CA MET A 135 -10.33 10.53 0.38
C MET A 135 -9.47 9.81 -0.66
N SER A 136 -9.89 9.82 -1.93
CA SER A 136 -9.13 9.22 -3.03
C SER A 136 -7.80 9.94 -3.26
N ILE A 137 -7.79 11.27 -3.18
CA ILE A 137 -6.56 12.09 -3.27
C ILE A 137 -5.60 11.78 -2.11
N ARG A 138 -6.11 11.78 -0.86
CA ARG A 138 -5.30 11.46 0.33
C ARG A 138 -4.66 10.08 0.22
N ARG A 139 -5.45 9.08 -0.19
CA ARG A 139 -4.98 7.72 -0.40
C ARG A 139 -3.91 7.65 -1.48
N ALA A 140 -4.10 8.30 -2.62
CA ALA A 140 -3.12 8.30 -3.71
C ALA A 140 -1.78 8.91 -3.27
N VAL A 141 -1.81 10.00 -2.49
CA VAL A 141 -0.59 10.64 -1.96
C VAL A 141 0.10 9.74 -0.92
N GLU A 142 -0.68 9.06 -0.06
CA GLU A 142 -0.14 8.08 0.88
C GLU A 142 0.54 6.92 0.14
N GLU A 143 -0.12 6.36 -0.88
CA GLU A 143 0.42 5.27 -1.69
C GLU A 143 1.70 5.70 -2.42
N ARG A 144 1.75 6.90 -3.00
CA ARG A 144 2.98 7.49 -3.54
C ARG A 144 4.11 7.51 -2.53
N SER A 145 3.86 8.01 -1.32
CA SER A 145 4.90 8.08 -0.28
C SER A 145 5.40 6.69 0.12
N ALA A 146 4.51 5.70 0.20
CA ALA A 146 4.85 4.32 0.54
C ALA A 146 5.67 3.65 -0.57
N ILE A 147 5.29 3.84 -1.82
CA ILE A 147 6.00 3.37 -3.01
C ILE A 147 7.43 3.92 -3.04
N LEU A 148 7.59 5.23 -2.91
CA LEU A 148 8.92 5.87 -2.92
C LEU A 148 9.79 5.42 -1.74
N ALA A 149 9.18 5.20 -0.56
CA ALA A 149 9.89 4.65 0.59
C ALA A 149 10.39 3.21 0.36
N ILE A 150 9.56 2.37 -0.28
CA ILE A 150 9.97 1.00 -0.67
C ILE A 150 11.09 1.08 -1.70
N ALA A 151 10.95 1.88 -2.75
CA ALA A 151 11.95 2.05 -3.80
C ALA A 151 13.30 2.55 -3.24
N ALA A 152 13.27 3.47 -2.27
CA ALA A 152 14.47 3.95 -1.59
C ALA A 152 15.16 2.86 -0.74
N SER A 153 14.39 1.87 -0.26
CA SER A 153 14.93 0.73 0.51
C SER A 153 15.55 -0.38 -0.37
N LEU A 154 15.25 -0.40 -1.67
CA LEU A 154 15.83 -1.34 -2.63
C LEU A 154 17.32 -1.09 -2.85
N SER A 155 18.03 -2.14 -3.26
CA SER A 155 19.45 -2.06 -3.61
C SER A 155 19.67 -1.19 -4.86
N LYS A 156 20.91 -0.72 -5.07
CA LYS A 156 21.23 0.13 -6.23
C LYS A 156 21.03 -0.64 -7.55
N SER A 157 21.29 -1.95 -7.56
CA SER A 157 21.06 -2.82 -8.73
C SER A 157 19.57 -2.96 -9.04
N ASP A 158 18.73 -3.22 -8.05
CA ASP A 158 17.29 -3.42 -8.27
C ASP A 158 16.60 -2.12 -8.73
N ARG A 159 17.03 -0.99 -8.18
CA ARG A 159 16.52 0.33 -8.56
C ARG A 159 16.85 0.69 -10.01
N ALA A 160 17.99 0.23 -10.52
CA ALA A 160 18.37 0.48 -11.91
C ALA A 160 17.44 -0.22 -12.92
N VAL A 161 16.73 -1.27 -12.49
CA VAL A 161 15.82 -2.03 -13.36
C VAL A 161 14.44 -1.37 -13.50
N ILE A 162 14.08 -0.46 -12.58
CA ILE A 162 12.82 0.29 -12.64
C ILE A 162 13.12 1.77 -12.88
N PRO A 163 13.57 2.14 -14.10
CA PRO A 163 13.73 3.53 -14.47
C PRO A 163 12.35 4.21 -14.42
N ASP A 164 12.35 5.51 -14.10
CA ASP A 164 11.14 6.36 -14.15
C ASP A 164 10.00 6.01 -13.18
N LEU A 165 10.25 5.17 -12.17
CA LEU A 165 9.25 4.85 -11.15
C LEU A 165 8.66 6.11 -10.52
N GLU A 166 9.52 7.05 -10.13
CA GLU A 166 9.09 8.28 -9.49
C GLU A 166 8.20 9.13 -10.40
N ALA A 167 8.59 9.31 -11.66
CA ALA A 167 7.80 10.04 -12.65
C ALA A 167 6.43 9.36 -12.88
N THR A 168 6.40 8.03 -12.97
CA THR A 168 5.17 7.26 -13.19
C THR A 168 4.20 7.41 -12.02
N VAL A 169 4.70 7.28 -10.78
CA VAL A 169 3.89 7.41 -9.57
C VAL A 169 3.38 8.85 -9.41
N ASN A 170 4.22 9.85 -9.69
CA ASN A 170 3.82 11.26 -9.67
C ASN A 170 2.69 11.51 -10.68
N GLY A 171 2.85 11.04 -11.92
CA GLY A 171 1.83 11.18 -12.97
C GLY A 171 0.50 10.51 -12.62
N LEU A 172 0.54 9.33 -11.97
CA LEU A 172 -0.68 8.67 -11.48
C LEU A 172 -1.38 9.49 -10.39
N VAL A 173 -0.64 10.09 -9.45
CA VAL A 173 -1.24 10.96 -8.43
C VAL A 173 -1.82 12.23 -9.05
N GLU A 174 -1.11 12.87 -9.96
CA GLU A 174 -1.61 14.04 -10.71
C GLU A 174 -2.89 13.69 -11.48
N ARG A 175 -2.95 12.48 -12.05
CA ARG A 175 -4.15 11.97 -12.72
C ARG A 175 -5.33 11.83 -11.77
N VAL A 176 -5.14 11.21 -10.60
CA VAL A 176 -6.18 11.09 -9.56
C VAL A 176 -6.70 12.46 -9.17
N VAL A 177 -5.81 13.42 -8.95
CA VAL A 177 -6.16 14.81 -8.60
C VAL A 177 -6.98 15.46 -9.70
N SER A 178 -6.52 15.39 -10.95
CA SER A 178 -7.21 15.95 -12.12
C SER A 178 -8.62 15.37 -12.28
N VAL A 179 -8.77 14.04 -12.20
CA VAL A 179 -10.06 13.37 -12.36
C VAL A 179 -10.99 13.71 -11.20
N ALA A 180 -10.49 13.73 -9.97
CA ALA A 180 -11.27 14.13 -8.80
C ALA A 180 -11.78 15.57 -8.90
N GLN A 181 -10.96 16.52 -9.38
CA GLN A 181 -11.39 17.90 -9.60
C GLN A 181 -12.43 18.05 -10.73
N LEU A 182 -12.30 17.26 -11.80
CA LEU A 182 -13.29 17.24 -12.88
C LEU A 182 -14.62 16.65 -12.40
N LEU A 183 -14.57 15.54 -11.67
CA LEU A 183 -15.74 14.89 -11.11
C LEU A 183 -16.44 15.78 -10.08
N HIS A 184 -15.69 16.47 -9.22
CA HIS A 184 -16.24 17.42 -8.26
C HIS A 184 -17.02 18.56 -8.95
N ARG A 185 -16.45 19.14 -10.02
CA ARG A 185 -17.13 20.18 -10.80
C ARG A 185 -18.38 19.67 -11.49
N LEU A 186 -18.33 18.44 -12.02
CA LEU A 186 -19.48 17.81 -12.66
C LEU A 186 -20.60 17.55 -11.63
N ASP A 187 -20.24 17.04 -10.45
CA ASP A 187 -21.17 16.78 -9.34
C ASP A 187 -21.85 18.07 -8.84
N GLN A 188 -21.13 19.21 -8.83
CA GLN A 188 -21.72 20.51 -8.49
C GLN A 188 -22.72 21.02 -9.55
N SER A 189 -22.52 20.65 -10.82
CA SER A 189 -23.38 21.09 -11.93
C SER A 189 -24.61 20.20 -12.15
N MET A 190 -24.64 19.00 -11.57
CA MET A 190 -25.73 18.04 -11.73
C MET A 190 -26.69 18.10 -10.55
N ASP A 191 -27.93 18.53 -10.78
CA ASP A 191 -29.03 18.35 -9.81
C ASP A 191 -29.78 17.04 -10.15
N PRO A 192 -29.76 16.02 -9.26
CA PRO A 192 -30.47 14.77 -9.46
C PRO A 192 -31.99 14.92 -9.66
N ARG A 193 -32.58 16.02 -9.17
CA ARG A 193 -34.02 16.29 -9.26
C ARG A 193 -34.45 16.70 -10.66
N LEU A 194 -33.55 17.29 -11.45
CA LEU A 194 -33.86 17.76 -12.80
C LEU A 194 -34.21 16.60 -13.74
N ALA A 195 -33.54 15.46 -13.60
CA ALA A 195 -33.85 14.27 -14.39
C ALA A 195 -35.28 13.76 -14.13
N ALA A 196 -35.64 13.62 -12.85
CA ALA A 196 -36.97 13.16 -12.44
C ALA A 196 -38.09 14.15 -12.84
N ASP A 197 -37.83 15.45 -12.73
CA ASP A 197 -38.76 16.50 -13.17
C ASP A 197 -38.94 16.48 -14.70
N LEU A 198 -37.87 16.29 -15.47
CA LEU A 198 -37.96 16.13 -16.92
C LEU A 198 -38.73 14.87 -17.32
N ASP A 199 -38.52 13.74 -16.64
CA ASP A 199 -39.27 12.51 -16.91
C ASP A 199 -40.78 12.71 -16.64
N ALA A 200 -41.13 13.40 -15.55
CA ALA A 200 -42.53 13.73 -15.24
C ALA A 200 -43.15 14.65 -16.32
N ARG A 201 -42.43 15.68 -16.76
CA ARG A 201 -42.87 16.59 -17.83
C ARG A 201 -42.98 15.91 -19.18
N ILE A 202 -42.11 14.94 -19.49
CA ILE A 202 -42.19 14.11 -20.69
C ILE A 202 -43.45 13.25 -20.63
N ALA A 203 -43.74 12.62 -19.49
CA ALA A 203 -44.93 11.80 -19.30
C ALA A 203 -46.23 12.61 -19.41
N GLU A 204 -46.24 13.84 -18.92
CA GLU A 204 -47.36 14.78 -19.06
C GLU A 204 -47.52 15.23 -20.52
N ALA A 205 -46.45 15.72 -21.15
CA ALA A 205 -46.48 16.18 -22.55
C ALA A 205 -46.81 15.06 -23.55
N ALA A 206 -46.52 13.81 -23.22
CA ALA A 206 -46.90 12.66 -24.02
C ALA A 206 -48.42 12.39 -24.02
N ARG A 207 -49.15 12.81 -22.98
CA ARG A 207 -50.61 12.66 -22.90
C ARG A 207 -51.36 13.67 -23.78
N ASP A 208 -50.77 14.85 -24.01
CA ASP A 208 -51.34 15.92 -24.84
C ASP A 208 -50.81 15.91 -26.31
N GLY A 209 -50.22 14.79 -26.73
CA GLY A 209 -49.36 14.65 -27.91
C GLY A 209 -50.02 14.69 -29.29
N ASP A 210 -51.33 14.91 -29.38
CA ASP A 210 -52.05 14.93 -30.67
C ASP A 210 -51.87 16.24 -31.45
N SER A 211 -51.38 17.30 -30.80
CA SER A 211 -51.08 18.58 -31.48
C SER A 211 -49.64 18.64 -32.02
N ALA A 212 -49.45 19.29 -33.18
CA ALA A 212 -48.13 19.51 -33.78
C ALA A 212 -47.17 20.28 -32.85
N GLU A 213 -47.72 21.18 -32.02
CA GLU A 213 -46.94 21.93 -31.03
C GLU A 213 -46.57 21.05 -29.82
N GLY A 214 -47.47 20.16 -29.37
CA GLY A 214 -47.18 19.16 -28.34
C GLY A 214 -46.05 18.21 -28.74
N GLN A 215 -46.04 17.77 -30.00
CA GLN A 215 -44.96 16.92 -30.56
C GLN A 215 -43.60 17.63 -30.57
N ARG A 216 -43.57 18.93 -30.93
CA ARG A 216 -42.33 19.74 -30.86
C ARG A 216 -41.83 19.87 -29.44
N ARG A 217 -42.71 20.21 -28.49
CA ARG A 217 -42.37 20.31 -27.06
C ARG A 217 -41.84 18.99 -26.51
N LEU A 218 -42.50 17.88 -26.83
CA LEU A 218 -42.05 16.54 -26.43
C LEU A 218 -40.67 16.20 -27.01
N SER A 219 -40.40 16.56 -28.26
CA SER A 219 -39.10 16.35 -28.90
C SER A 219 -37.97 17.12 -28.21
N LEU A 220 -38.24 18.34 -27.76
CA LEU A 220 -37.28 19.17 -27.02
C LEU A 220 -36.97 18.58 -25.64
N LEU A 221 -38.01 18.19 -24.89
CA LEU A 221 -37.85 17.59 -23.56
C LEU A 221 -37.06 16.27 -23.62
N ARG A 222 -37.31 15.43 -24.63
CA ARG A 222 -36.54 14.19 -24.85
C ARG A 222 -35.06 14.47 -25.10
N ARG A 223 -34.73 15.45 -25.96
CA ARG A 223 -33.33 15.85 -26.20
C ARG A 223 -32.64 16.37 -24.92
N GLN A 224 -33.37 17.12 -24.09
CA GLN A 224 -32.85 17.59 -22.79
C GLN A 224 -32.56 16.42 -21.86
N ARG A 225 -33.46 15.43 -21.77
CA ARG A 225 -33.26 14.21 -20.98
C ARG A 225 -32.07 13.41 -21.49
N ASP A 226 -31.92 13.24 -22.80
CA ASP A 226 -30.80 12.52 -23.40
C ASP A 226 -29.45 13.20 -23.09
N THR A 227 -29.43 14.54 -23.08
CA THR A 227 -28.25 15.32 -22.68
C THR A 227 -27.86 15.05 -21.22
N ILE A 228 -28.83 14.97 -20.30
CA ILE A 228 -28.56 14.66 -18.89
C ILE A 228 -28.09 13.21 -18.71
N GLU A 229 -28.68 12.27 -19.46
CA GLU A 229 -28.21 10.88 -19.46
C GLU A 229 -26.75 10.80 -19.92
N GLU A 230 -26.39 11.51 -20.98
CA GLU A 230 -25.00 11.57 -21.45
C GLU A 230 -24.04 12.11 -20.38
N LEU A 231 -24.41 13.19 -19.67
CA LEU A 231 -23.62 13.73 -18.56
C LEU A 231 -23.47 12.70 -17.43
N THR A 232 -24.53 11.94 -17.13
CA THR A 232 -24.51 10.88 -16.12
C THR A 232 -23.59 9.74 -16.52
N GLN A 233 -23.59 9.34 -17.79
CA GLN A 233 -22.68 8.33 -18.32
C GLN A 233 -21.22 8.81 -18.27
N ARG A 234 -20.96 10.07 -18.66
CA ARG A 234 -19.63 10.71 -18.56
C ARG A 234 -19.13 10.74 -17.11
N ARG A 235 -19.98 11.10 -16.15
CA ARG A 235 -19.68 11.03 -14.71
C ARG A 235 -19.26 9.63 -14.27
N ALA A 236 -20.03 8.62 -14.66
CA ALA A 236 -19.73 7.23 -14.32
C ALA A 236 -18.40 6.75 -14.93
N ALA A 237 -18.07 7.20 -16.14
CA ALA A 237 -16.79 6.91 -16.77
C ALA A 237 -15.61 7.55 -16.01
N LEU A 238 -15.74 8.81 -15.60
CA LEU A 238 -14.72 9.50 -14.79
C LEU A 238 -14.52 8.84 -13.42
N ALA A 239 -15.60 8.42 -12.76
CA ALA A 239 -15.52 7.69 -11.49
C ALA A 239 -14.73 6.37 -11.66
N ARG A 240 -15.02 5.59 -12.71
CA ARG A 240 -14.25 4.36 -13.02
C ARG A 240 -12.77 4.65 -13.30
N GLN A 241 -12.45 5.77 -13.95
CA GLN A 241 -11.06 6.16 -14.18
C GLN A 241 -10.33 6.53 -12.88
N LEU A 242 -11.01 7.19 -11.94
CA LEU A 242 -10.46 7.50 -10.63
C LEU A 242 -10.12 6.22 -9.86
N ASP A 243 -11.04 5.26 -9.86
CA ASP A 243 -10.85 3.96 -9.21
C ASP A 243 -9.73 3.16 -9.86
N SER A 244 -9.68 3.11 -11.20
CA SER A 244 -8.63 2.45 -11.97
C SER A 244 -7.23 3.01 -11.66
N ALA A 245 -7.09 4.34 -11.63
CA ALA A 245 -5.82 4.99 -11.28
C ALA A 245 -5.40 4.69 -9.83
N GLY A 246 -6.36 4.66 -8.89
CA GLY A 246 -6.12 4.25 -7.51
C GLY A 246 -5.66 2.79 -7.39
N LEU A 247 -6.29 1.88 -8.14
CA LEU A 247 -5.89 0.46 -8.17
C LEU A 247 -4.50 0.28 -8.79
N ALA A 248 -4.15 1.05 -9.82
CA ALA A 248 -2.83 1.01 -10.44
C ALA A 248 -1.72 1.38 -9.44
N LEU A 249 -1.93 2.41 -8.62
CA LEU A 249 -1.02 2.76 -7.52
C LEU A 249 -0.89 1.61 -6.50
N GLY A 250 -2.02 0.99 -6.13
CA GLY A 250 -2.06 -0.10 -5.16
C GLY A 250 -1.32 -1.34 -5.65
N ASN A 251 -1.52 -1.71 -6.92
CA ASN A 251 -0.84 -2.82 -7.58
C ASN A 251 0.66 -2.56 -7.65
N LEU A 252 1.07 -1.36 -8.10
CA LEU A 252 2.48 -0.98 -8.19
C LEU A 252 3.18 -1.07 -6.82
N ARG A 253 2.51 -0.65 -5.74
CA ARG A 253 3.01 -0.82 -4.38
C ARG A 253 3.20 -2.30 -4.03
N LEU A 254 2.22 -3.15 -4.35
CA LEU A 254 2.29 -4.58 -4.08
C LEU A 254 3.45 -5.24 -4.83
N ASP A 255 3.65 -4.87 -6.09
CA ASP A 255 4.70 -5.43 -6.94
C ASP A 255 6.09 -5.02 -6.45
N LEU A 256 6.26 -3.79 -5.96
CA LEU A 256 7.51 -3.38 -5.29
C LEU A 256 7.75 -4.12 -3.97
N ILE A 257 6.69 -4.44 -3.21
CA ILE A 257 6.82 -5.27 -2.00
C ILE A 257 7.28 -6.68 -2.39
N LYS A 258 6.68 -7.27 -3.43
CA LYS A 258 7.07 -8.59 -3.96
C LYS A 258 8.52 -8.58 -4.46
N LEU A 259 8.91 -7.56 -5.23
CA LEU A 259 10.28 -7.42 -5.74
C LEU A 259 11.29 -7.35 -4.59
N ARG A 260 10.93 -6.66 -3.50
CA ARG A 260 11.76 -6.62 -2.28
C ARG A 260 11.82 -7.96 -1.53
N SER A 261 10.74 -8.72 -1.47
CA SER A 261 10.69 -9.98 -0.69
C SER A 261 11.21 -11.20 -1.46
N SER A 262 11.00 -11.26 -2.76
CA SER A 262 11.16 -12.47 -3.57
C SER A 262 12.41 -12.46 -4.46
N GLY A 263 13.10 -11.32 -4.56
CA GLY A 263 14.23 -11.15 -5.47
C GLY A 263 13.83 -10.99 -6.94
N LEU A 264 14.78 -10.47 -7.74
CA LEU A 264 14.57 -9.85 -9.05
C LEU A 264 13.89 -10.75 -10.11
N GLN A 265 14.04 -12.07 -10.07
CA GLN A 265 13.72 -12.94 -11.22
C GLN A 265 12.22 -13.11 -11.54
N SER A 266 11.33 -13.05 -10.54
CA SER A 266 9.88 -13.27 -10.76
C SER A 266 9.07 -11.98 -10.89
N ALA A 267 9.63 -10.83 -10.52
CA ALA A 267 8.91 -9.55 -10.48
C ALA A 267 9.11 -8.70 -11.75
N LEU A 268 10.11 -8.99 -12.58
CA LEU A 268 10.42 -8.20 -13.78
C LEU A 268 9.42 -8.37 -14.93
N SER A 269 8.81 -9.56 -15.07
CA SER A 269 7.76 -9.78 -16.07
C SER A 269 6.51 -8.93 -15.76
N ASP A 270 6.13 -8.89 -14.49
CA ASP A 270 4.87 -8.30 -14.04
C ASP A 270 5.00 -6.78 -13.90
N VAL A 271 6.14 -6.28 -13.40
CA VAL A 271 6.42 -4.83 -13.32
C VAL A 271 6.54 -4.21 -14.70
N SER A 272 7.20 -4.86 -15.67
CA SER A 272 7.30 -4.32 -17.03
C SER A 272 5.93 -4.25 -17.71
N SER A 273 5.09 -5.28 -17.51
CA SER A 273 3.71 -5.31 -18.00
C SER A 273 2.87 -4.17 -17.40
N ALA A 274 2.86 -4.03 -16.07
CA ALA A 274 2.07 -3.00 -15.39
C ALA A 274 2.56 -1.57 -15.72
N THR A 275 3.87 -1.37 -15.91
CA THR A 275 4.43 -0.07 -16.29
C THR A 275 4.10 0.27 -17.76
N GLN A 276 4.07 -0.73 -18.65
CA GLN A 276 3.62 -0.55 -20.04
C GLN A 276 2.12 -0.26 -20.10
N GLU A 277 1.31 -0.97 -19.32
CA GLU A 277 -0.13 -0.77 -19.23
C GLU A 277 -0.47 0.63 -18.66
N ALA A 278 0.23 1.06 -17.61
CA ALA A 278 0.12 2.42 -17.07
C ALA A 278 0.50 3.50 -18.11
N ARG A 279 1.54 3.26 -18.93
CA ARG A 279 1.95 4.18 -20.01
C ARG A 279 0.99 4.18 -21.21
N ALA A 280 0.34 3.05 -21.50
CA ALA A 280 -0.69 2.97 -22.53
C ALA A 280 -1.93 3.75 -22.08
N LEU A 281 -2.40 3.48 -20.85
CA LEU A 281 -3.52 4.17 -20.24
C LEU A 281 -3.29 5.68 -20.12
N SER A 282 -2.07 6.10 -19.75
CA SER A 282 -1.70 7.52 -19.65
C SER A 282 -1.72 8.25 -21.00
N ARG A 283 -1.30 7.60 -22.09
CA ARG A 283 -1.32 8.18 -23.45
C ARG A 283 -2.71 8.29 -24.03
N GLU A 284 -3.51 7.24 -23.92
CA GLU A 284 -4.86 7.18 -24.48
C GLU A 284 -5.77 8.25 -23.85
N ILE A 285 -5.56 8.52 -22.57
CA ILE A 285 -6.35 9.48 -21.82
C ILE A 285 -5.82 10.91 -21.96
N GLY A 286 -4.52 11.11 -22.21
CA GLY A 286 -3.95 12.39 -22.60
C GLY A 286 -4.62 12.92 -23.87
N ALA A 287 -4.80 12.07 -24.88
CA ALA A 287 -5.50 12.40 -26.11
C ALA A 287 -6.98 12.80 -25.85
N VAL A 288 -7.67 12.11 -24.93
CA VAL A 288 -9.05 12.44 -24.56
C VAL A 288 -9.15 13.77 -23.80
N LEU A 289 -8.21 14.06 -22.90
CA LEU A 289 -8.17 15.35 -22.19
C LEU A 289 -7.85 16.51 -23.13
N GLU A 290 -6.95 16.31 -24.09
CA GLU A 290 -6.60 17.30 -25.10
C GLU A 290 -7.83 17.63 -25.96
N ALA A 291 -8.54 16.61 -26.43
CA ALA A 291 -9.82 16.78 -27.14
C ALA A 291 -10.87 17.54 -26.30
N VAL A 292 -10.98 17.25 -25.01
CA VAL A 292 -11.88 17.98 -24.09
C VAL A 292 -11.43 19.44 -23.89
N SER A 293 -10.13 19.71 -23.87
CA SER A 293 -9.59 21.06 -23.72
C SER A 293 -9.79 21.91 -24.98
N GLU A 294 -9.78 21.27 -26.16
CA GLU A 294 -9.98 21.89 -27.46
C GLU A 294 -11.44 22.29 -27.66
N VAL A 295 -12.39 21.43 -27.26
CA VAL A 295 -13.83 21.75 -27.23
C VAL A 295 -14.16 22.92 -26.30
N LYS A 296 -13.39 23.12 -25.23
CA LYS A 296 -13.57 24.26 -24.30
C LYS A 296 -13.01 25.59 -24.85
N LYS A 297 -12.16 25.54 -25.88
CA LYS A 297 -11.57 26.73 -26.52
C LYS A 297 -12.38 27.24 -27.71
N LEU A 298 -13.32 26.45 -28.23
CA LEU A 298 -14.34 26.83 -29.21
C LEU A 298 -15.56 27.41 -28.49
#